data_AF-A0A0M4EAC3-F1
#
_entry.id   AF-A0A0M4EAC3-F1
#
_cell.length_a   1.000
_cell.length_b   1.000
_cell.length_c   1.000
_cell.angle_alpha   90.00
_cell.angle_beta   90.00
_cell.angle_gamma   90.00
#
_symmetry.space_group_name_H-M   'P 1'
#
loop_
_entity.id
_entity.type
_entity.pdbx_description
1 polymer ?
#
loop_
_entity_poly.entity_id
_entity_poly.type
_entity_poly.pdbx_seq_one_letter_code
_entity_poly.pdbx_strand_id
1 'polypeptide(L)'
;NRPVFKDERYSHLCHSLLQGPGGDPCALPNCKYVHDLEGFLVAKGEDLGKECYVYKTKGYCSRGVTCRFAKAHTDAEGRNLKAPHYDEQASTTCNGISVELQVRLRKHDYDFTRSKELIKQAERIRDERKQREEQEKVTPAETPTGCVVDDSPVGRDAERKPAVDFREKLVLSPLTTVGNLPFRRICKEFGADITCGEMACAVPLLKGLTQEWALTKRHESEDIFGVQLCGNNPNVLSQAAQLMHEKAKVDYIDLNIGCPIDLIYQQGGGSALMRRTNILELTVRSCSALSESLPFTVKMRTGVYADKSVAHELLPLVEEWGASAVTLHGRSRDQRYSKQANWAYIEECAAQAKHMPVIGNGDILSYEDYVERRAWAPHVSSVMIGRGALIKPWIFQEINQKQAWQPTSTQRFELLQRYCNYGLEHWGADTKGVESTRRFLLEWQSFLYRYIPEELQQSPPQKINARPQKYRGRDEMETLMGSASANDWVKLSEMLLGPVPEGFSFVPKHKANAY
;
A
#
# COMPACT_ATOMS: atom_id res chain seq x y z
N ASN A 1 14.73 8.25 -12.16
CA ASN A 1 13.45 8.97 -11.91
C ASN A 1 13.70 10.45 -11.80
N ARG A 2 13.62 11.17 -12.92
CA ARG A 2 13.46 12.64 -12.85
C ARG A 2 12.04 12.92 -12.33
N PRO A 3 11.82 13.94 -11.48
CA PRO A 3 10.46 14.37 -11.17
C PRO A 3 9.76 14.71 -12.49
N VAL A 4 8.57 14.15 -12.69
CA VAL A 4 7.74 14.41 -13.89
C VAL A 4 7.31 15.89 -13.92
N PHE A 5 7.21 16.51 -12.75
CA PHE A 5 6.97 17.92 -12.53
C PHE A 5 7.99 18.47 -11.53
N LYS A 6 8.57 19.63 -11.82
CA LYS A 6 9.43 20.39 -10.90
C LYS A 6 8.79 21.76 -10.68
N ASP A 7 8.53 22.06 -9.42
CA ASP A 7 8.07 23.37 -8.99
C ASP A 7 9.17 24.03 -8.16
N GLU A 8 9.42 25.32 -8.40
CA GLU A 8 10.42 26.05 -7.65
C GLU A 8 9.81 26.52 -6.32
N ARG A 9 10.47 26.28 -5.19
CA ARG A 9 9.94 26.66 -3.87
C ARG A 9 9.54 28.14 -3.75
N TYR A 10 10.14 29.01 -4.56
CA TYR A 10 9.88 30.45 -4.58
C TYR A 10 8.63 30.85 -5.36
N SER A 11 7.97 29.92 -6.09
CA SER A 11 6.67 30.13 -6.73
C SER A 11 5.49 29.94 -5.76
N HIS A 12 5.75 29.36 -4.59
CA HIS A 12 4.71 28.97 -3.65
C HIS A 12 4.18 30.19 -2.89
N LEU A 13 2.86 30.35 -2.87
CA LEU A 13 2.17 31.38 -2.10
C LEU A 13 2.39 31.20 -0.59
N CYS A 14 2.55 32.32 0.12
CA CYS A 14 2.65 32.31 1.58
C CYS A 14 1.40 31.73 2.23
N HIS A 15 1.58 30.96 3.31
CA HIS A 15 0.46 30.31 4.01
C HIS A 15 -0.57 31.30 4.55
N SER A 16 -0.14 32.52 4.91
CA SER A 16 -1.03 33.60 5.38
C SER A 16 -1.99 34.10 4.31
N LEU A 17 -1.71 33.85 3.02
CA LEU A 17 -2.51 34.32 1.89
C LEU A 17 -3.34 33.21 1.25
N LEU A 18 -3.25 31.97 1.73
CA LEU A 18 -3.98 30.83 1.15
C LEU A 18 -5.50 31.02 1.19
N GLN A 19 -6.01 31.75 2.18
CA GLN A 19 -7.45 31.99 2.37
C GLN A 19 -7.98 33.18 1.56
N GLY A 20 -7.14 33.83 0.76
CA GLY A 20 -7.47 35.05 0.04
C GLY A 20 -7.07 36.32 0.81
N PRO A 21 -7.55 37.49 0.37
CA PRO A 21 -7.23 38.77 1.00
C PRO A 21 -7.89 38.93 2.38
N GLY A 22 -7.31 39.81 3.21
CA GLY A 22 -7.90 40.20 4.52
C GLY A 22 -7.53 39.30 5.71
N GLY A 23 -6.63 38.32 5.53
CA GLY A 23 -6.05 37.55 6.62
C GLY A 23 -4.90 38.26 7.35
N ASP A 24 -4.43 37.66 8.45
CA ASP A 24 -3.28 38.18 9.20
C ASP A 24 -2.01 38.22 8.34
N PRO A 25 -1.15 39.23 8.51
CA PRO A 25 0.12 39.29 7.79
C PRO A 25 1.03 38.13 8.19
N CYS A 26 1.96 37.78 7.30
CA CYS A 26 2.93 36.73 7.58
C CYS A 26 3.79 37.10 8.80
N ALA A 27 3.76 36.27 9.84
CA ALA A 27 4.53 36.49 11.06
C ALA A 27 6.05 36.22 10.92
N LEU A 28 6.51 35.75 9.75
CA LEU A 28 7.91 35.37 9.52
C LEU A 28 8.68 36.50 8.81
N PRO A 29 9.67 37.15 9.47
CA PRO A 29 10.38 38.30 8.89
C PRO A 29 11.15 37.99 7.60
N ASN A 30 11.64 36.76 7.47
CA ASN A 30 12.44 36.30 6.33
C ASN A 30 11.70 35.20 5.53
N CYS A 31 10.39 35.35 5.39
CA CYS A 31 9.57 34.38 4.67
C CYS A 31 9.97 34.31 3.19
N LYS A 32 10.28 33.11 2.70
CA LYS A 32 10.76 32.87 1.32
C LYS A 32 9.63 32.62 0.31
N TYR A 33 8.38 32.66 0.76
CA TYR A 33 7.19 32.43 -0.05
C TYR A 33 6.69 33.73 -0.70
N VAL A 34 5.90 33.61 -1.76
CA VAL A 34 5.31 34.74 -2.48
C VAL A 34 4.29 35.46 -1.59
N HIS A 35 4.41 36.79 -1.47
CA HIS A 35 3.44 37.65 -0.76
C HIS A 35 2.62 38.53 -1.71
N ASP A 36 2.88 38.46 -3.02
CA ASP A 36 2.08 39.07 -4.05
C ASP A 36 0.98 38.09 -4.49
N LEU A 37 -0.22 38.27 -3.92
CA LEU A 37 -1.37 37.42 -4.24
C LEU A 37 -1.83 37.61 -5.69
N GLU A 38 -1.83 38.86 -6.19
CA GLU A 38 -2.31 39.17 -7.53
C GLU A 38 -1.37 38.57 -8.59
N GLY A 39 -0.07 38.79 -8.46
CA GLY A 39 0.93 38.18 -9.33
C GLY A 39 0.90 36.65 -9.28
N PHE A 40 0.67 36.05 -8.11
CA PHE A 40 0.49 34.60 -7.99
C PHE A 40 -0.75 34.11 -8.75
N LEU A 41 -1.89 34.78 -8.63
CA LEU A 41 -3.13 34.38 -9.33
C LEU A 41 -2.98 34.47 -10.84
N VAL A 42 -2.30 35.51 -11.34
CA VAL A 42 -1.95 35.63 -12.76
C VAL A 42 -1.06 34.46 -13.22
N ALA A 43 -0.02 34.13 -12.45
CA ALA A 43 0.90 33.04 -12.78
C ALA A 43 0.25 31.64 -12.69
N LYS A 44 -0.67 31.44 -11.73
CA LYS A 44 -1.46 30.21 -11.58
C LYS A 44 -2.34 29.95 -12.82
N GLY A 45 -2.86 31.03 -13.42
CA GLY A 45 -3.75 30.98 -14.55
C GLY A 45 -5.15 30.48 -14.20
N GLU A 46 -5.90 30.10 -15.23
CA GLU A 46 -7.29 29.65 -15.11
C GLU A 46 -7.43 28.31 -14.36
N ASP A 47 -8.57 28.16 -13.71
CA ASP A 47 -8.96 26.92 -13.06
C ASP A 47 -9.24 25.83 -14.11
N LEU A 48 -8.97 24.58 -13.73
CA LEU A 48 -9.04 23.41 -14.61
C LEU A 48 -10.47 22.89 -14.79
N GLY A 49 -11.41 23.34 -13.96
CA GLY A 49 -12.81 22.91 -14.00
C GLY A 49 -13.71 23.74 -13.09
N LYS A 50 -15.02 23.50 -13.19
CA LYS A 50 -16.06 24.26 -12.47
C LYS A 50 -16.35 23.75 -11.06
N GLU A 51 -15.99 22.52 -10.75
CA GLU A 51 -16.24 21.90 -9.45
C GLU A 51 -14.94 21.48 -8.78
N CYS A 52 -14.80 21.75 -7.48
CA CYS A 52 -13.71 21.24 -6.66
C CYS A 52 -14.21 20.03 -5.87
N TYR A 53 -13.69 18.84 -6.19
CA TYR A 53 -14.09 17.60 -5.50
C TYR A 53 -13.89 17.68 -3.97
N VAL A 54 -12.79 18.28 -3.53
CA VAL A 54 -12.48 18.43 -2.09
C VAL A 54 -13.51 19.31 -1.39
N TYR A 55 -13.87 20.44 -1.99
CA TYR A 55 -14.90 21.33 -1.44
C TYR A 55 -16.29 20.67 -1.46
N LYS A 56 -16.65 19.99 -2.55
CA LYS A 56 -17.92 19.30 -2.70
C LYS A 56 -18.13 18.20 -1.64
N THR A 57 -17.06 17.51 -1.26
CA THR A 57 -17.13 16.36 -0.34
C THR A 57 -16.94 16.76 1.12
N LYS A 58 -16.08 17.74 1.41
CA LYS A 58 -15.75 18.15 2.78
C LYS A 58 -16.40 19.45 3.21
N GLY A 59 -16.93 20.24 2.27
CA GLY A 59 -17.41 21.59 2.52
C GLY A 59 -16.32 22.64 2.64
N TYR A 60 -15.04 22.27 2.52
CA TYR A 60 -13.91 23.20 2.60
C TYR A 60 -12.66 22.63 1.90
N CYS A 61 -11.98 23.46 1.11
CA CYS A 61 -10.71 23.09 0.49
C CYS A 61 -9.58 23.90 1.10
N SER A 62 -8.69 23.23 1.83
CA SER A 62 -7.56 23.87 2.54
C SER A 62 -6.50 24.48 1.61
N ARG A 63 -6.57 24.22 0.30
CA ARG A 63 -5.73 24.85 -0.71
C ARG A 63 -6.17 26.27 -1.07
N GLY A 64 -7.41 26.65 -0.71
CA GLY A 64 -7.95 27.99 -0.94
C GLY A 64 -7.64 28.51 -2.35
N VAL A 65 -7.07 29.71 -2.45
CA VAL A 65 -6.79 30.36 -3.75
C VAL A 65 -5.79 29.60 -4.64
N THR A 66 -4.93 28.75 -4.04
CA THR A 66 -3.97 27.92 -4.78
C THR A 66 -4.60 26.69 -5.42
N CYS A 67 -5.84 26.34 -5.03
CA CYS A 67 -6.61 25.27 -5.65
C CYS A 67 -6.80 25.53 -7.14
N ARG A 68 -6.63 24.52 -7.99
CA ARG A 68 -6.90 24.57 -9.44
C ARG A 68 -8.38 24.51 -9.79
N PHE A 69 -9.24 24.63 -8.79
CA PHE A 69 -10.70 24.68 -8.87
C PHE A 69 -11.24 25.72 -7.87
N ALA A 70 -10.45 26.76 -7.58
CA ALA A 70 -10.71 27.76 -6.54
C ALA A 70 -12.05 28.49 -6.74
N LYS A 71 -12.41 28.84 -7.98
CA LYS A 71 -13.67 29.52 -8.34
C LYS A 71 -14.92 28.77 -7.87
N ALA A 72 -14.82 27.46 -7.61
CA ALA A 72 -15.92 26.67 -7.06
C ALA A 72 -16.18 26.93 -5.56
N HIS A 73 -15.25 27.56 -4.86
CA HIS A 73 -15.27 27.72 -3.40
C HIS A 73 -14.57 29.00 -2.89
N THR A 74 -14.49 30.02 -3.74
CA THR A 74 -14.07 31.37 -3.35
C THR A 74 -15.16 32.38 -3.70
N ASP A 75 -15.29 33.45 -2.92
CA ASP A 75 -16.18 34.56 -3.27
C ASP A 75 -15.60 35.47 -4.36
N ALA A 76 -16.30 36.57 -4.65
CA ALA A 76 -15.92 37.55 -5.66
C ALA A 76 -14.58 38.24 -5.33
N GLU A 77 -14.23 38.32 -4.06
CA GLU A 77 -12.96 38.89 -3.57
C GLU A 77 -11.85 37.83 -3.46
N GLY A 78 -12.13 36.56 -3.79
CA GLY A 78 -11.18 35.46 -3.73
C GLY A 78 -10.98 34.88 -2.33
N ARG A 79 -11.87 35.19 -1.37
CA ARG A 79 -11.83 34.62 -0.02
C ARG A 79 -12.39 33.20 -0.03
N ASN A 80 -11.72 32.29 0.67
CA ASN A 80 -12.09 30.89 0.70
C ASN A 80 -13.37 30.64 1.52
N LEU A 81 -14.32 29.90 0.96
CA LEU A 81 -15.63 29.66 1.55
C LEU A 81 -15.67 28.36 2.35
N LYS A 82 -16.51 28.33 3.40
CA LYS A 82 -16.93 27.12 4.11
C LYS A 82 -18.39 26.82 3.76
N ALA A 83 -18.69 25.60 3.32
CA ALA A 83 -20.05 25.16 3.04
C ALA A 83 -20.82 24.90 4.35
N PRO A 84 -22.17 24.91 4.34
CA PRO A 84 -22.97 24.67 5.56
C PRO A 84 -22.75 23.31 6.22
N HIS A 85 -22.32 22.30 5.46
CA HIS A 85 -22.04 20.95 5.95
C HIS A 85 -20.56 20.74 6.32
N TYR A 86 -19.73 21.79 6.29
CA TYR A 86 -18.33 21.70 6.69
C TYR A 86 -18.22 21.42 8.20
N ASP A 87 -17.48 20.37 8.53
CA ASP A 87 -17.08 20.06 9.89
C ASP A 87 -15.55 20.12 9.99
N GLU A 88 -15.07 21.04 10.83
CA GLU A 88 -13.64 21.27 11.05
C GLU A 88 -12.96 20.13 11.81
N GLN A 89 -13.71 19.32 12.55
CA GLN A 89 -13.19 18.17 13.29
C GLN A 89 -13.22 16.88 12.45
N ALA A 90 -14.04 16.83 11.39
CA ALA A 90 -14.15 15.69 10.52
C ALA A 90 -12.85 15.47 9.73
N SER A 91 -12.31 14.26 9.79
CA SER A 91 -11.19 13.85 8.94
C SER A 91 -11.46 12.50 8.31
N THR A 92 -11.55 12.48 6.99
CA THR A 92 -11.73 11.26 6.20
C THR A 92 -10.47 10.40 6.15
N THR A 93 -9.31 10.95 6.52
CA THR A 93 -8.04 10.23 6.56
C THR A 93 -7.35 10.35 7.90
N CYS A 94 -6.62 9.32 8.30
CA CYS A 94 -5.79 9.33 9.48
C CYS A 94 -4.37 8.82 9.18
N ASN A 95 -3.54 8.88 10.23
CA ASN A 95 -2.10 8.64 10.20
C ASN A 95 -1.31 9.76 9.51
N GLY A 96 -0.03 9.80 9.82
CA GLY A 96 0.88 10.88 9.45
C GLY A 96 1.78 11.23 10.62
N ILE A 97 2.82 12.00 10.34
CA ILE A 97 3.78 12.40 11.36
C ILE A 97 3.51 13.84 11.80
N SER A 98 3.29 14.04 13.10
CA SER A 98 3.24 15.39 13.68
C SER A 98 4.65 16.00 13.72
N VAL A 99 4.72 17.34 13.70
CA VAL A 99 6.01 18.04 13.80
C VAL A 99 6.73 17.67 15.10
N GLU A 100 5.99 17.56 16.21
CA GLU A 100 6.53 17.15 17.50
C GLU A 100 7.15 15.74 17.45
N LEU A 101 6.41 14.75 16.95
CA LEU A 101 6.91 13.39 16.82
C LEU A 101 8.13 13.33 15.89
N GLN A 102 8.10 14.08 14.79
CA GLN A 102 9.24 14.18 13.88
C GLN A 102 10.49 14.73 14.56
N VAL A 103 10.35 15.77 15.38
CA VAL A 103 11.47 16.34 16.15
C VAL A 103 12.00 15.32 17.15
N ARG A 104 11.13 14.65 17.91
CA ARG A 104 11.53 13.62 18.88
C ARG A 104 12.30 12.48 18.23
N LEU A 105 11.79 11.95 17.11
CA LEU A 105 12.44 10.89 16.35
C LEU A 105 13.83 11.32 15.83
N ARG A 106 13.95 12.53 15.27
CA ARG A 106 15.23 13.06 14.77
C ARG A 106 16.25 13.33 15.88
N LYS A 107 15.79 13.67 17.09
CA LYS A 107 16.62 13.84 18.28
C LYS A 107 16.92 12.52 19.00
N HIS A 108 16.40 11.38 18.51
CA HIS A 108 16.49 10.08 19.17
C HIS A 108 15.90 10.08 20.60
N ASP A 109 14.85 10.87 20.81
CA ASP A 109 14.16 11.11 22.10
C ASP A 109 12.77 10.43 22.16
N TYR A 110 12.62 9.34 21.41
CA TYR A 110 11.44 8.49 21.47
C TYR A 110 11.74 7.24 22.29
N ASP A 111 10.84 6.88 23.21
CA ASP A 111 11.04 5.75 24.10
C ASP A 111 10.78 4.42 23.37
N PHE A 112 11.86 3.67 23.17
CA PHE A 112 11.86 2.33 22.58
C PHE A 112 12.24 1.25 23.60
N THR A 113 12.06 1.51 24.90
CA THR A 113 12.39 0.55 25.96
C THR A 113 11.62 -0.76 25.78
N ARG A 114 10.32 -0.68 25.45
CA ARG A 114 9.47 -1.85 25.19
C ARG A 114 10.01 -2.75 24.08
N SER A 115 10.27 -2.21 22.88
CA SER A 115 10.83 -3.01 21.77
C SER A 115 12.22 -3.58 22.10
N LYS A 116 13.07 -2.83 22.81
CA LYS A 116 14.39 -3.32 23.25
C LYS A 116 14.28 -4.49 24.22
N GLU A 117 13.32 -4.48 25.14
CA GLU A 117 13.08 -5.57 26.07
C GLU A 117 12.58 -6.82 25.37
N LEU A 118 11.62 -6.67 24.44
CA LEU A 118 11.09 -7.78 23.64
C LEU A 118 12.18 -8.42 22.75
N ILE A 119 13.11 -7.62 22.20
CA ILE A 119 14.28 -8.15 21.48
C ILE A 119 15.16 -8.99 22.40
N LYS A 120 15.49 -8.48 23.61
CA LYS A 120 16.30 -9.24 24.58
C LYS A 120 15.62 -10.54 25.00
N GLN A 121 14.30 -10.53 25.17
CA GLN A 121 13.52 -11.75 25.45
C GLN A 121 13.62 -12.74 24.29
N ALA A 122 13.44 -12.28 23.04
CA ALA A 122 13.57 -13.13 21.86
C ALA A 122 14.99 -13.70 21.69
N GLU A 123 16.04 -12.93 22.05
CA GLU A 123 17.43 -13.39 22.07
C GLU A 123 17.63 -14.53 23.07
N ARG A 124 17.11 -14.39 24.29
CA ARG A 124 17.17 -15.45 25.32
C ARG A 124 16.49 -16.73 24.84
N ILE A 125 15.27 -16.65 24.32
CA ILE A 125 14.52 -17.81 23.81
C ILE A 125 15.31 -18.53 22.71
N ARG A 126 15.87 -17.78 21.77
CA ARG A 126 16.67 -18.34 20.67
C ARG A 126 17.94 -19.03 21.20
N ASP A 127 18.65 -18.38 22.11
CA ASP A 127 19.93 -18.88 22.62
C ASP A 127 19.73 -20.13 23.49
N GLU A 128 18.66 -20.18 24.30
CA GLU A 128 18.23 -21.37 25.03
C GLU A 128 17.88 -22.53 24.08
N ARG A 129 17.16 -22.26 22.99
CA ARG A 129 16.85 -23.31 21.98
C ARG A 129 18.13 -23.88 21.38
N LYS A 130 19.08 -23.02 20.99
CA LYS A 130 20.37 -23.46 20.43
C LYS A 130 21.17 -24.32 21.41
N GLN A 131 21.19 -23.94 22.69
CA GLN A 131 21.85 -24.73 23.72
C GLN A 131 21.21 -26.12 23.88
N ARG A 132 19.88 -26.23 23.79
CA ARG A 132 19.17 -27.53 23.80
C ARG A 132 19.52 -28.38 22.58
N GLU A 133 19.48 -27.79 21.38
CA GLU A 133 19.84 -28.49 20.13
C GLU A 133 21.31 -28.97 20.12
N GLU A 134 22.22 -28.22 20.76
CA GLU A 134 23.63 -28.61 20.92
C GLU A 134 23.79 -29.75 21.93
N GLN A 135 23.02 -29.76 23.01
CA GLN A 135 23.01 -30.86 23.99
C GLN A 135 22.44 -32.15 23.41
N GLU A 136 21.35 -32.07 22.63
CA GLU A 136 20.72 -33.22 21.97
C GLU A 136 21.60 -33.86 20.89
N LYS A 137 22.53 -33.12 20.27
CA LYS A 137 23.49 -33.67 19.30
C LYS A 137 24.61 -34.53 19.93
N VAL A 138 24.78 -34.48 21.25
CA VAL A 138 25.86 -35.18 21.98
C VAL A 138 25.39 -36.51 22.59
N THR A 139 24.08 -36.80 22.60
CA THR A 139 23.48 -38.02 23.19
C THR A 139 22.42 -38.63 22.26
N PRO A 140 22.39 -39.96 22.00
CA PRO A 140 21.34 -40.55 21.18
C PRO A 140 20.00 -40.68 21.95
N ALA A 141 18.95 -40.12 21.34
CA ALA A 141 17.51 -40.39 21.48
C ALA A 141 16.77 -40.00 22.79
N GLU A 142 15.73 -39.17 22.65
CA GLU A 142 14.29 -39.49 22.85
C GLU A 142 13.44 -38.24 22.51
N THR A 143 12.24 -38.45 21.95
CA THR A 143 11.33 -37.37 21.49
C THR A 143 10.66 -36.67 22.68
N PRO A 144 10.80 -35.35 22.87
CA PRO A 144 10.00 -34.64 23.87
C PRO A 144 8.71 -34.09 23.25
N THR A 145 7.61 -34.39 23.94
CA THR A 145 6.25 -33.89 23.67
C THR A 145 6.03 -32.58 24.43
N GLY A 146 5.41 -31.59 23.78
CA GLY A 146 4.66 -30.51 24.44
C GLY A 146 5.32 -29.12 24.49
N CYS A 147 4.66 -28.15 23.85
CA CYS A 147 4.91 -26.72 24.02
C CYS A 147 4.38 -26.25 25.38
N VAL A 148 5.16 -25.45 26.11
CA VAL A 148 4.66 -24.66 27.25
C VAL A 148 4.08 -23.37 26.69
N VAL A 149 2.77 -23.20 26.81
CA VAL A 149 2.08 -21.92 26.62
C VAL A 149 2.21 -21.15 27.93
N ASP A 150 2.84 -19.99 27.89
CA ASP A 150 2.91 -19.06 29.02
C ASP A 150 1.62 -18.24 29.07
N ASP A 151 0.66 -18.68 29.89
CA ASP A 151 -0.60 -17.99 30.20
C ASP A 151 -0.40 -16.93 31.30
N SER A 152 0.51 -15.98 31.11
CA SER A 152 0.69 -14.86 32.04
C SER A 152 -0.38 -13.76 31.78
N PRO A 153 -1.32 -13.48 32.70
CA PRO A 153 -2.39 -12.54 32.46
C PRO A 153 -1.91 -11.11 32.74
N VAL A 154 -1.57 -10.35 31.69
CA VAL A 154 -1.22 -8.93 31.81
C VAL A 154 -2.38 -8.06 31.35
N GLY A 155 -3.01 -7.38 32.32
CA GLY A 155 -3.73 -6.11 32.12
C GLY A 155 -5.07 -6.20 31.39
N ARG A 156 -6.16 -6.12 32.15
CA ARG A 156 -7.51 -5.85 31.65
C ARG A 156 -7.59 -4.41 31.14
N ASP A 157 -7.39 -4.22 29.84
CA ASP A 157 -7.86 -3.02 29.14
C ASP A 157 -9.22 -3.35 28.49
N ALA A 158 -10.28 -2.81 29.09
CA ALA A 158 -11.62 -2.80 28.51
C ALA A 158 -11.61 -1.91 27.24
N GLU A 159 -12.30 -2.37 26.19
CA GLU A 159 -12.39 -1.81 24.82
C GLU A 159 -11.35 -2.30 23.77
N ARG A 160 -10.82 -3.54 23.88
CA ARG A 160 -10.04 -4.11 22.76
C ARG A 160 -10.95 -4.51 21.58
N LYS A 161 -10.71 -3.92 20.39
CA LYS A 161 -11.22 -4.45 19.11
C LYS A 161 -10.73 -5.92 18.96
N PRO A 162 -11.57 -6.87 18.56
CA PRO A 162 -11.13 -8.25 18.35
C PRO A 162 -10.03 -8.29 17.29
N ALA A 163 -9.09 -9.23 17.46
CA ALA A 163 -8.01 -9.46 16.49
C ALA A 163 -8.59 -9.70 15.09
N VAL A 164 -7.87 -9.24 14.06
CA VAL A 164 -8.28 -9.39 12.66
C VAL A 164 -8.41 -10.87 12.30
N ASP A 165 -9.57 -11.26 11.77
CA ASP A 165 -9.75 -12.58 11.17
C ASP A 165 -9.31 -12.56 9.70
N PHE A 166 -8.24 -13.29 9.41
CA PHE A 166 -7.65 -13.40 8.07
C PHE A 166 -8.23 -14.55 7.24
N ARG A 167 -9.30 -15.22 7.68
CA ARG A 167 -9.95 -16.33 6.94
C ARG A 167 -11.11 -15.84 6.10
N GLU A 168 -11.29 -16.46 4.94
CA GLU A 168 -12.33 -16.15 3.95
C GLU A 168 -12.39 -14.66 3.57
N LYS A 169 -11.22 -14.07 3.35
CA LYS A 169 -11.04 -12.67 2.95
C LYS A 169 -10.42 -12.54 1.56
N LEU A 170 -10.82 -11.50 0.86
CA LEU A 170 -10.12 -10.99 -0.31
C LEU A 170 -9.20 -9.86 0.10
N VAL A 171 -7.89 -10.12 0.02
CA VAL A 171 -6.86 -9.22 0.52
C VAL A 171 -6.20 -8.47 -0.64
N LEU A 172 -6.17 -7.13 -0.58
CA LEU A 172 -5.39 -6.35 -1.54
C LEU A 172 -3.90 -6.41 -1.19
N SER A 173 -3.06 -6.78 -2.17
CA SER A 173 -1.61 -6.82 -1.96
C SER A 173 -1.03 -5.44 -1.65
N PRO A 174 0.05 -5.37 -0.84
CA PRO A 174 0.88 -4.17 -0.78
C PRO A 174 1.64 -4.02 -2.11
N LEU A 175 1.38 -2.93 -2.83
CA LEU A 175 1.86 -2.71 -4.20
C LEU A 175 2.68 -1.43 -4.27
N THR A 176 4.01 -1.52 -4.19
CA THR A 176 4.89 -0.35 -4.26
C THR A 176 4.58 0.51 -5.50
N THR A 177 4.55 1.83 -5.33
CA THR A 177 4.20 2.89 -6.29
C THR A 177 2.70 3.02 -6.64
N VAL A 178 1.98 1.91 -6.76
CA VAL A 178 0.60 1.91 -7.30
C VAL A 178 -0.48 1.58 -6.25
N GLY A 179 -0.10 1.00 -5.12
CA GLY A 179 -0.96 0.68 -3.96
C GLY A 179 -1.19 1.87 -3.01
N ASN A 180 -1.16 3.09 -3.57
CA ASN A 180 -1.42 4.32 -2.83
C ASN A 180 -2.88 4.42 -2.37
N LEU A 181 -3.16 5.32 -1.43
CA LEU A 181 -4.47 5.42 -0.80
C LEU A 181 -5.64 5.57 -1.80
N PRO A 182 -5.55 6.43 -2.85
CA PRO A 182 -6.58 6.49 -3.89
C PRO A 182 -6.90 5.14 -4.54
N PHE A 183 -5.87 4.35 -4.88
CA PHE A 183 -6.07 3.03 -5.49
C PHE A 183 -6.73 2.03 -4.52
N ARG A 184 -6.34 2.06 -3.24
CA ARG A 184 -6.94 1.17 -2.23
C ARG A 184 -8.42 1.49 -2.00
N ARG A 185 -8.80 2.77 -2.03
CA ARG A 185 -10.21 3.20 -1.96
C ARG A 185 -11.03 2.64 -3.12
N ILE A 186 -10.50 2.72 -4.34
CA ILE A 186 -11.13 2.08 -5.51
C ILE A 186 -11.35 0.58 -5.27
N CYS A 187 -10.35 -0.14 -4.76
CA CYS A 187 -10.49 -1.57 -4.47
C CYS A 187 -11.51 -1.85 -3.34
N LYS A 188 -11.59 -0.97 -2.32
CA LYS A 188 -12.61 -1.07 -1.25
C LYS A 188 -14.03 -0.93 -1.80
N GLU A 189 -14.28 -0.01 -2.74
CA GLU A 189 -15.60 0.12 -3.40
C GLU A 189 -16.02 -1.14 -4.14
N PHE A 190 -15.05 -1.87 -4.69
CA PHE A 190 -15.31 -3.14 -5.37
C PHE A 190 -15.33 -4.35 -4.42
N GLY A 191 -15.24 -4.15 -3.10
CA GLY A 191 -15.40 -5.23 -2.13
C GLY A 191 -14.11 -5.94 -1.72
N ALA A 192 -12.95 -5.28 -1.78
CA ALA A 192 -11.77 -5.76 -1.06
C ALA A 192 -12.04 -5.74 0.45
N ASP A 193 -11.76 -6.83 1.17
CA ASP A 193 -12.02 -6.91 2.61
C ASP A 193 -10.90 -6.23 3.40
N ILE A 194 -9.66 -6.63 3.11
CA ILE A 194 -8.45 -6.21 3.83
C ILE A 194 -7.55 -5.44 2.86
N THR A 195 -7.06 -4.28 3.33
CA THR A 195 -6.11 -3.46 2.60
C THR A 195 -4.76 -3.40 3.32
N CYS A 196 -3.70 -3.16 2.55
CA CYS A 196 -2.36 -2.96 3.08
C CYS A 196 -1.72 -1.76 2.39
N GLY A 197 -1.05 -0.91 3.16
CA GLY A 197 -0.25 0.18 2.62
C GLY A 197 0.90 -0.33 1.74
N GLU A 198 1.53 0.58 1.01
CA GLU A 198 2.78 0.24 0.33
C GLU A 198 3.86 -0.16 1.35
N MET A 199 4.85 -0.92 0.90
CA MET A 199 5.99 -1.31 1.71
C MET A 199 6.72 -0.07 2.27
N ALA A 200 6.68 0.09 3.60
CA ALA A 200 7.35 1.16 4.32
C ALA A 200 8.68 0.68 4.92
N CYS A 201 9.78 1.34 4.58
CA CYS A 201 11.09 1.05 5.12
C CYS A 201 11.21 1.58 6.56
N ALA A 202 11.61 0.70 7.48
CA ALA A 202 11.65 0.99 8.92
C ALA A 202 12.59 2.15 9.28
N VAL A 203 13.77 2.25 8.64
CA VAL A 203 14.73 3.34 8.92
C VAL A 203 14.16 4.72 8.56
N PRO A 204 13.65 4.96 7.33
CA PRO A 204 12.91 6.19 7.00
C PRO A 204 11.75 6.53 7.94
N LEU A 205 10.96 5.54 8.38
CA LEU A 205 9.88 5.75 9.36
C LEU A 205 10.43 6.30 10.69
N LEU A 206 11.47 5.66 11.23
CA LEU A 206 12.13 6.06 12.47
C LEU A 206 12.88 7.40 12.37
N LYS A 207 13.28 7.81 11.17
CA LYS A 207 13.84 9.16 10.92
C LYS A 207 12.75 10.23 10.75
N GLY A 208 11.49 9.83 10.82
CA GLY A 208 10.35 10.72 10.64
C GLY A 208 10.26 11.34 9.25
N LEU A 209 10.68 10.61 8.20
CA LEU A 209 10.59 11.13 6.84
C LEU A 209 9.12 11.17 6.40
N THR A 210 8.65 12.36 6.03
CA THR A 210 7.23 12.60 5.67
C THR A 210 6.77 11.75 4.49
N GLN A 211 7.67 11.48 3.54
CA GLN A 211 7.40 10.63 2.37
C GLN A 211 7.13 9.18 2.78
N GLU A 212 7.81 8.67 3.80
CA GLU A 212 7.60 7.30 4.29
C GLU A 212 6.30 7.20 5.11
N TRP A 213 6.06 8.18 5.97
CA TRP A 213 4.81 8.28 6.74
C TRP A 213 3.58 8.50 5.85
N ALA A 214 3.74 9.00 4.63
CA ALA A 214 2.64 9.07 3.68
C ALA A 214 2.12 7.67 3.27
N LEU A 215 2.96 6.63 3.34
CA LEU A 215 2.58 5.25 3.01
C LEU A 215 1.69 4.61 4.08
N THR A 216 1.66 5.17 5.29
CA THR A 216 0.84 4.68 6.42
C THR A 216 -0.53 5.31 6.49
N LYS A 217 -0.83 6.30 5.62
CA LYS A 217 -2.13 6.97 5.58
C LYS A 217 -3.26 5.99 5.29
N ARG A 218 -4.33 6.12 6.07
CA ARG A 218 -5.58 5.35 6.00
C ARG A 218 -6.76 6.27 5.69
N HIS A 219 -7.71 5.80 4.90
CA HIS A 219 -9.02 6.44 4.72
C HIS A 219 -10.09 5.73 5.56
N GLU A 220 -11.12 6.45 5.99
CA GLU A 220 -12.21 5.91 6.81
C GLU A 220 -12.96 4.74 6.16
N SER A 221 -12.96 4.67 4.82
CA SER A 221 -13.56 3.55 4.06
C SER A 221 -12.76 2.24 4.14
N GLU A 222 -11.56 2.23 4.74
CA GLU A 222 -10.76 1.02 4.91
C GLU A 222 -11.11 0.38 6.27
N ASP A 223 -11.97 -0.64 6.29
CA ASP A 223 -12.41 -1.31 7.53
C ASP A 223 -11.27 -2.01 8.27
N ILE A 224 -10.40 -2.68 7.51
CA ILE A 224 -9.20 -3.37 7.96
C ILE A 224 -8.01 -2.88 7.11
N PHE A 225 -7.08 -2.19 7.76
CA PHE A 225 -5.90 -1.62 7.14
C PHE A 225 -4.63 -2.01 7.89
N GLY A 226 -3.62 -2.48 7.17
CA GLY A 226 -2.30 -2.78 7.73
C GLY A 226 -1.18 -1.98 7.10
N VAL A 227 -0.08 -1.88 7.85
CA VAL A 227 1.18 -1.30 7.38
C VAL A 227 2.20 -2.40 7.19
N GLN A 228 2.75 -2.53 5.97
CA GLN A 228 3.82 -3.46 5.69
C GLN A 228 5.18 -2.81 5.94
N LEU A 229 5.94 -3.37 6.89
CA LEU A 229 7.30 -2.94 7.22
C LEU A 229 8.35 -3.70 6.39
N CYS A 230 9.43 -3.00 6.05
CA CYS A 230 10.60 -3.58 5.40
C CYS A 230 11.88 -3.12 6.10
N GLY A 231 12.80 -4.07 6.33
CA GLY A 231 14.06 -3.82 7.00
C GLY A 231 14.96 -5.06 6.97
N ASN A 232 16.09 -4.99 7.66
CA ASN A 232 17.12 -6.04 7.68
C ASN A 232 17.70 -6.29 9.09
N ASN A 233 17.20 -5.55 10.09
CA ASN A 233 17.71 -5.52 11.45
C ASN A 233 16.54 -5.66 12.43
N PRO A 234 16.57 -6.62 13.37
CA PRO A 234 15.46 -6.89 14.29
C PRO A 234 15.13 -5.70 15.19
N ASN A 235 16.14 -5.03 15.74
CA ASN A 235 15.94 -3.86 16.62
C ASN A 235 15.20 -2.74 15.88
N VAL A 236 15.62 -2.43 14.66
CA VAL A 236 15.02 -1.37 13.85
C VAL A 236 13.58 -1.72 13.46
N LEU A 237 13.32 -2.98 13.10
CA LEU A 237 11.98 -3.46 12.76
C LEU A 237 11.04 -3.45 13.97
N SER A 238 11.50 -3.93 15.13
CA SER A 238 10.70 -3.93 16.35
C SER A 238 10.39 -2.50 16.83
N GLN A 239 11.35 -1.57 16.72
CA GLN A 239 11.12 -0.15 16.98
C GLN A 239 10.09 0.46 16.03
N ALA A 240 10.19 0.17 14.73
CA ALA A 240 9.21 0.65 13.76
C ALA A 240 7.82 0.07 14.00
N ALA A 241 7.72 -1.21 14.37
CA ALA A 241 6.46 -1.84 14.73
C ALA A 241 5.85 -1.22 16.00
N GLN A 242 6.66 -0.97 17.04
CA GLN A 242 6.22 -0.24 18.24
C GLN A 242 5.70 1.16 17.88
N LEU A 243 6.44 1.90 17.05
CA LEU A 243 6.06 3.24 16.61
C LEU A 243 4.73 3.24 15.84
N MET A 244 4.50 2.26 14.96
CA MET A 244 3.24 2.12 14.25
C MET A 244 2.09 1.77 15.19
N HIS A 245 2.31 0.84 16.12
CA HIS A 245 1.31 0.46 17.14
C HIS A 245 0.86 1.67 17.99
N GLU A 246 1.79 2.54 18.37
CA GLU A 246 1.51 3.65 19.28
C GLU A 246 1.03 4.94 18.59
N LYS A 247 1.39 5.15 17.31
CA LYS A 247 1.18 6.44 16.61
C LYS A 247 0.40 6.35 15.32
N ALA A 248 0.02 5.15 14.87
CA ALA A 248 -0.83 4.96 13.70
C ALA A 248 -2.07 4.13 14.04
N LYS A 249 -3.21 4.50 13.46
CA LYS A 249 -4.44 3.71 13.43
C LYS A 249 -4.28 2.59 12.38
N VAL A 250 -3.82 1.44 12.84
CA VAL A 250 -3.63 0.21 12.04
C VAL A 250 -4.35 -0.96 12.71
N ASP A 251 -4.84 -1.90 11.90
CA ASP A 251 -5.50 -3.12 12.39
C ASP A 251 -4.56 -4.32 12.40
N TYR A 252 -3.43 -4.26 11.67
CA TYR A 252 -2.35 -5.23 11.72
C TYR A 252 -1.03 -4.63 11.22
N ILE A 253 0.08 -5.27 11.54
CA ILE A 253 1.40 -4.97 10.96
C ILE A 253 1.84 -6.19 10.15
N ASP A 254 2.41 -5.96 8.97
CA ASP A 254 2.94 -7.02 8.11
C ASP A 254 4.45 -6.87 7.92
N LEU A 255 5.18 -7.97 7.86
CA LEU A 255 6.60 -7.99 7.57
C LEU A 255 6.85 -8.44 6.13
N ASN A 256 7.48 -7.57 5.35
CA ASN A 256 7.92 -7.94 4.01
C ASN A 256 9.20 -8.79 4.05
N ILE A 257 9.06 -10.07 3.70
CA ILE A 257 10.19 -10.96 3.39
C ILE A 257 10.10 -11.53 1.97
N GLY A 258 9.34 -10.88 1.09
CA GLY A 258 9.09 -11.36 -0.29
C GLY A 258 9.56 -10.41 -1.39
N CYS A 259 9.91 -9.16 -1.06
CA CYS A 259 10.27 -8.14 -2.04
C CYS A 259 11.53 -8.56 -2.83
N PRO A 260 11.48 -8.56 -4.18
CA PRO A 260 12.61 -8.94 -5.02
C PRO A 260 13.48 -7.76 -5.48
N ILE A 261 13.20 -6.53 -5.01
CA ILE A 261 13.95 -5.34 -5.42
C ILE A 261 15.42 -5.48 -5.00
N ASP A 262 16.34 -5.38 -5.96
CA ASP A 262 17.75 -5.67 -5.74
C ASP A 262 18.38 -4.77 -4.68
N LEU A 263 18.01 -3.48 -4.64
CA LEU A 263 18.48 -2.56 -3.60
C LEU A 263 18.12 -3.02 -2.18
N ILE A 264 16.91 -3.55 -2.00
CA ILE A 264 16.44 -4.04 -0.69
C ILE A 264 17.10 -5.39 -0.36
N TYR A 265 17.19 -6.28 -1.35
CA TYR A 265 17.80 -7.59 -1.21
C TYR A 265 19.29 -7.49 -0.85
N GLN A 266 20.06 -6.62 -1.52
CA GLN A 266 21.48 -6.41 -1.27
C GLN A 266 21.76 -5.86 0.13
N GLN A 267 20.83 -5.10 0.70
CA GLN A 267 20.90 -4.65 2.09
C GLN A 267 20.52 -5.75 3.09
N GLY A 268 20.11 -6.94 2.64
CA GLY A 268 19.70 -8.04 3.50
C GLY A 268 18.26 -7.96 4.01
N GLY A 269 17.41 -7.13 3.38
CA GLY A 269 15.97 -7.03 3.62
C GLY A 269 15.13 -7.72 2.54
N GLY A 270 13.80 -7.66 2.67
CA GLY A 270 12.88 -8.31 1.74
C GLY A 270 13.17 -9.81 1.62
N SER A 271 13.22 -10.34 0.39
CA SER A 271 13.49 -11.77 0.14
C SER A 271 14.83 -12.29 0.65
N ALA A 272 15.80 -11.42 0.97
CA ALA A 272 17.05 -11.85 1.61
C ALA A 272 16.83 -12.37 3.04
N LEU A 273 15.80 -11.90 3.76
CA LEU A 273 15.49 -12.35 5.12
C LEU A 273 15.10 -13.82 5.18
N MET A 274 14.55 -14.39 4.10
CA MET A 274 14.21 -15.82 4.02
C MET A 274 15.42 -16.74 4.22
N ARG A 275 16.65 -16.24 3.99
CA ARG A 275 17.89 -17.00 4.19
C ARG A 275 18.62 -16.64 5.49
N ARG A 276 18.07 -15.70 6.27
CA ARG A 276 18.66 -15.19 7.51
C ARG A 276 17.78 -15.57 8.70
N THR A 277 17.53 -16.87 8.88
CA THR A 277 16.56 -17.42 9.83
C THR A 277 16.72 -16.88 11.25
N ASN A 278 17.95 -16.76 11.77
CA ASN A 278 18.21 -16.16 13.09
C ASN A 278 17.71 -14.71 13.22
N ILE A 279 17.82 -13.92 12.15
CA ILE A 279 17.38 -12.52 12.11
C ILE A 279 15.87 -12.46 11.95
N LEU A 280 15.31 -13.34 11.13
CA LEU A 280 13.87 -13.45 10.91
C LEU A 280 13.15 -13.87 12.20
N GLU A 281 13.65 -14.88 12.91
CA GLU A 281 13.13 -15.34 14.19
C GLU A 281 13.04 -14.19 15.21
N LEU A 282 14.16 -13.51 15.44
CA LEU A 282 14.20 -12.39 16.38
C LEU A 282 13.19 -11.30 15.99
N THR A 283 13.06 -11.04 14.69
CA THR A 283 12.14 -10.03 14.19
C THR A 283 10.69 -10.44 14.44
N VAL A 284 10.29 -11.65 14.06
CA VAL A 284 8.90 -12.11 14.20
C VAL A 284 8.53 -12.18 15.68
N ARG A 285 9.34 -12.84 16.52
CA ARG A 285 9.07 -12.98 17.97
C ARG A 285 8.95 -11.61 18.67
N SER A 286 9.88 -10.70 18.41
CA SER A 286 9.86 -9.39 19.09
C SER A 286 8.74 -8.46 18.59
N CYS A 287 8.30 -8.61 17.34
CA CYS A 287 7.22 -7.79 16.81
C CYS A 287 5.83 -8.36 17.13
N SER A 288 5.65 -9.67 17.12
CA SER A 288 4.38 -10.32 17.50
C SER A 288 4.07 -10.11 18.99
N ALA A 289 5.09 -10.13 19.85
CA ALA A 289 4.95 -9.87 21.28
C ALA A 289 4.65 -8.40 21.65
N LEU A 290 4.61 -7.48 20.67
CA LEU A 290 4.26 -6.07 20.95
C LEU A 290 2.83 -5.90 21.41
N SER A 291 1.87 -6.70 20.94
CA SER A 291 0.48 -6.57 21.36
C SER A 291 -0.32 -7.78 20.91
N GLU A 292 -1.03 -8.39 21.85
CA GLU A 292 -1.95 -9.50 21.55
C GLU A 292 -3.14 -9.06 20.67
N SER A 293 -3.53 -7.78 20.73
CA SER A 293 -4.66 -7.24 19.98
C SER A 293 -4.29 -6.66 18.63
N LEU A 294 -3.00 -6.50 18.32
CA LEU A 294 -2.52 -6.04 17.02
C LEU A 294 -1.75 -7.16 16.31
N PRO A 295 -2.43 -7.95 15.45
CA PRO A 295 -1.80 -9.04 14.70
C PRO A 295 -0.53 -8.63 13.97
N PHE A 296 0.49 -9.48 14.06
CA PHE A 296 1.71 -9.36 13.28
C PHE A 296 1.75 -10.47 12.22
N THR A 297 1.87 -10.09 10.96
CA THR A 297 1.76 -11.00 9.81
C THR A 297 3.05 -10.99 8.99
N VAL A 298 3.23 -12.00 8.14
CA VAL A 298 4.43 -12.11 7.30
C VAL A 298 4.05 -12.37 5.85
N LYS A 299 4.58 -11.57 4.92
CA LYS A 299 4.46 -11.82 3.48
C LYS A 299 5.77 -12.33 2.88
N MET A 300 5.72 -13.54 2.33
CA MET A 300 6.89 -14.23 1.77
C MET A 300 6.67 -14.72 0.32
N ARG A 301 7.73 -15.30 -0.24
CA ARG A 301 7.79 -15.98 -1.54
C ARG A 301 8.08 -17.47 -1.34
N THR A 302 8.14 -18.27 -2.39
CA THR A 302 8.54 -19.69 -2.26
C THR A 302 10.00 -19.84 -1.82
N GLY A 303 10.84 -18.87 -2.15
CA GLY A 303 12.27 -18.84 -1.84
C GLY A 303 12.99 -17.74 -2.63
N VAL A 304 14.33 -17.73 -2.54
CA VAL A 304 15.17 -16.81 -3.33
C VAL A 304 15.36 -17.36 -4.74
N TYR A 305 15.85 -18.59 -4.85
CA TYR A 305 16.21 -19.22 -6.12
C TYR A 305 15.05 -20.00 -6.72
N ALA A 306 15.00 -20.12 -8.05
CA ALA A 306 13.90 -20.78 -8.76
C ALA A 306 13.86 -22.30 -8.57
N ASP A 307 15.01 -22.92 -8.33
CA ASP A 307 15.24 -24.34 -8.14
C ASP A 307 15.29 -24.76 -6.67
N LYS A 308 15.22 -23.80 -5.74
CA LYS A 308 15.29 -24.05 -4.30
C LYS A 308 14.24 -23.25 -3.54
N SER A 309 13.08 -23.87 -3.39
CA SER A 309 12.02 -23.39 -2.50
C SER A 309 12.35 -23.72 -1.05
N VAL A 310 12.07 -22.79 -0.13
CA VAL A 310 12.33 -22.92 1.32
C VAL A 310 11.12 -22.54 2.17
N ALA A 311 10.01 -22.11 1.56
CA ALA A 311 8.83 -21.69 2.31
C ALA A 311 8.21 -22.81 3.15
N HIS A 312 8.29 -24.08 2.73
CA HIS A 312 7.79 -25.22 3.50
C HIS A 312 8.55 -25.39 4.83
N GLU A 313 9.85 -25.07 4.86
CA GLU A 313 10.66 -25.09 6.07
C GLU A 313 10.36 -23.88 6.98
N LEU A 314 10.12 -22.70 6.38
CA LEU A 314 9.96 -21.44 7.12
C LEU A 314 8.55 -21.24 7.67
N LEU A 315 7.51 -21.74 7.00
CA LEU A 315 6.12 -21.46 7.36
C LEU A 315 5.77 -21.95 8.77
N PRO A 316 6.08 -23.20 9.17
CA PRO A 316 5.82 -23.67 10.53
C PRO A 316 6.60 -22.89 11.59
N LEU A 317 7.81 -22.46 11.27
CA LEU A 317 8.64 -21.66 12.17
C LEU A 317 8.05 -20.26 12.38
N VAL A 318 7.57 -19.62 11.31
CA VAL A 318 6.94 -18.30 11.39
C VAL A 318 5.66 -18.34 12.24
N GLU A 319 4.90 -19.43 12.15
CA GLU A 319 3.77 -19.71 13.06
C GLU A 319 4.24 -19.83 14.52
N GLU A 320 5.25 -20.67 14.78
CA GLU A 320 5.83 -20.87 16.12
C GLU A 320 6.39 -19.57 16.73
N TRP A 321 6.89 -18.66 15.89
CA TRP A 321 7.41 -17.36 16.33
C TRP A 321 6.30 -16.34 16.63
N GLY A 322 5.04 -16.70 16.40
CA GLY A 322 3.86 -15.92 16.80
C GLY A 322 3.27 -15.06 15.68
N ALA A 323 3.56 -15.35 14.40
CA ALA A 323 2.84 -14.68 13.32
C ALA A 323 1.36 -15.08 13.32
N SER A 324 0.47 -14.10 13.19
CA SER A 324 -0.99 -14.32 13.22
C SER A 324 -1.56 -14.74 11.86
N ALA A 325 -0.85 -14.50 10.77
CA ALA A 325 -1.15 -14.98 9.43
C ALA A 325 0.10 -14.90 8.55
N VAL A 326 0.17 -15.73 7.52
CA VAL A 326 1.24 -15.70 6.51
C VAL A 326 0.66 -15.57 5.11
N THR A 327 1.24 -14.71 4.29
CA THR A 327 0.95 -14.66 2.86
C THR A 327 2.09 -15.29 2.07
N LEU A 328 1.78 -16.30 1.25
CA LEU A 328 2.75 -16.97 0.39
C LEU A 328 2.50 -16.63 -1.08
N HIS A 329 3.43 -15.90 -1.69
CA HIS A 329 3.47 -15.73 -3.15
C HIS A 329 4.08 -16.97 -3.80
N GLY A 330 3.35 -17.60 -4.71
CA GLY A 330 3.74 -18.86 -5.37
C GLY A 330 4.90 -18.75 -6.36
N ARG A 331 5.78 -17.75 -6.23
CA ARG A 331 6.99 -17.61 -7.03
C ARG A 331 8.20 -17.37 -6.15
N SER A 332 9.37 -17.77 -6.62
CA SER A 332 10.64 -17.36 -6.03
C SER A 332 10.97 -15.91 -6.35
N ARG A 333 11.97 -15.34 -5.69
CA ARG A 333 12.52 -14.01 -6.03
C ARG A 333 13.00 -13.99 -7.49
N ASP A 334 13.81 -14.96 -7.88
CA ASP A 334 14.47 -15.02 -9.20
C ASP A 334 13.46 -15.15 -10.35
N GLN A 335 12.39 -15.93 -10.13
CA GLN A 335 11.31 -16.04 -11.10
C GLN A 335 10.66 -14.68 -11.40
N ARG A 336 10.67 -13.75 -10.43
CA ARG A 336 9.93 -12.48 -10.47
C ARG A 336 8.49 -12.68 -10.93
N TYR A 337 8.24 -12.51 -12.24
CA TYR A 337 6.97 -12.66 -12.92
C TYR A 337 7.06 -13.51 -14.21
N SER A 338 8.21 -14.12 -14.50
CA SER A 338 8.51 -14.85 -15.75
C SER A 338 7.89 -16.26 -15.84
N LYS A 339 7.33 -16.76 -14.74
CA LYS A 339 6.71 -18.09 -14.63
C LYS A 339 5.33 -17.95 -14.01
N GLN A 340 4.50 -18.99 -14.07
CA GLN A 340 3.24 -19.04 -13.34
C GLN A 340 3.49 -19.19 -11.83
N ALA A 341 2.56 -18.69 -11.02
CA ALA A 341 2.57 -18.97 -9.58
C ALA A 341 2.25 -20.46 -9.33
N ASN A 342 3.09 -21.12 -8.55
CA ASN A 342 2.94 -22.52 -8.19
C ASN A 342 1.97 -22.66 -7.00
N TRP A 343 0.68 -22.85 -7.31
CA TRP A 343 -0.37 -23.04 -6.31
C TRP A 343 -0.34 -24.43 -5.65
N ALA A 344 0.18 -25.45 -6.33
CA ALA A 344 0.37 -26.77 -5.71
C ALA A 344 1.39 -26.71 -4.56
N TYR A 345 2.47 -25.94 -4.73
CA TYR A 345 3.43 -25.70 -3.65
C TYR A 345 2.89 -24.77 -2.56
N ILE A 346 2.00 -23.81 -2.90
CA ILE A 346 1.28 -23.03 -1.88
C ILE A 346 0.46 -23.98 -1.01
N GLU A 347 -0.29 -24.89 -1.62
CA GLU A 347 -1.09 -25.90 -0.93
C GLU A 347 -0.24 -26.82 -0.04
N GLU A 348 0.87 -27.34 -0.55
CA GLU A 348 1.82 -28.15 0.23
C GLU A 348 2.31 -27.43 1.49
N CYS A 349 2.61 -26.12 1.39
CA CYS A 349 2.99 -25.31 2.53
C CYS A 349 1.80 -25.05 3.46
N ALA A 350 0.61 -24.77 2.90
CA ALA A 350 -0.59 -24.46 3.65
C ALA A 350 -1.07 -25.64 4.50
N ALA A 351 -0.97 -26.86 3.97
CA ALA A 351 -1.32 -28.09 4.68
C ALA A 351 -0.44 -28.37 5.93
N GLN A 352 0.72 -27.70 6.06
CA GLN A 352 1.60 -27.82 7.21
C GLN A 352 1.29 -26.81 8.33
N ALA A 353 0.49 -25.78 8.04
CA ALA A 353 0.07 -24.81 9.05
C ALA A 353 -0.92 -25.44 10.03
N LYS A 354 -0.74 -25.18 11.33
CA LYS A 354 -1.59 -25.81 12.37
C LYS A 354 -2.84 -24.98 12.65
N HIS A 355 -2.65 -23.68 12.85
CA HIS A 355 -3.66 -22.74 13.31
C HIS A 355 -3.61 -21.41 12.56
N MET A 356 -2.41 -20.97 12.16
CA MET A 356 -2.19 -19.72 11.46
C MET A 356 -2.79 -19.75 10.04
N PRO A 357 -3.69 -18.81 9.70
CA PRO A 357 -4.22 -18.69 8.34
C PRO A 357 -3.12 -18.48 7.30
N VAL A 358 -3.20 -19.27 6.22
CA VAL A 358 -2.31 -19.13 5.06
C VAL A 358 -3.07 -18.44 3.93
N ILE A 359 -2.53 -17.30 3.49
CA ILE A 359 -3.08 -16.46 2.43
C ILE A 359 -2.33 -16.76 1.13
N GLY A 360 -3.01 -17.38 0.16
CA GLY A 360 -2.44 -17.70 -1.14
C GLY A 360 -2.32 -16.44 -2.01
N ASN A 361 -1.21 -16.30 -2.75
CA ASN A 361 -0.98 -15.15 -3.61
C ASN A 361 -0.34 -15.54 -4.94
N GLY A 362 -0.90 -15.02 -6.03
CA GLY A 362 -0.32 -15.08 -7.37
C GLY A 362 -1.32 -15.43 -8.45
N ASP A 363 -1.28 -14.69 -9.55
CA ASP A 363 -1.93 -15.02 -10.82
C ASP A 363 -3.46 -15.17 -10.81
N ILE A 364 -4.13 -14.45 -9.90
CA ILE A 364 -5.58 -14.26 -9.93
C ILE A 364 -5.89 -13.02 -10.77
N LEU A 365 -6.55 -13.20 -11.92
CA LEU A 365 -7.01 -12.11 -12.80
C LEU A 365 -8.53 -12.18 -13.10
N SER A 366 -9.18 -13.29 -12.76
CA SER A 366 -10.61 -13.54 -12.96
C SER A 366 -11.21 -14.27 -11.74
N TYR A 367 -12.54 -14.24 -11.60
CA TYR A 367 -13.19 -15.01 -10.54
C TYR A 367 -13.06 -16.52 -10.78
N GLU A 368 -12.97 -16.96 -12.03
CA GLU A 368 -12.67 -18.34 -12.39
C GLU A 368 -11.27 -18.75 -11.91
N ASP A 369 -10.26 -17.89 -12.07
CA ASP A 369 -8.94 -18.16 -11.48
C ASP A 369 -9.06 -18.33 -9.96
N TYR A 370 -9.80 -17.46 -9.27
CA TYR A 370 -10.00 -17.58 -7.82
C TYR A 370 -10.63 -18.93 -7.45
N VAL A 371 -11.71 -19.33 -8.12
CA VAL A 371 -12.42 -20.59 -7.87
C VAL A 371 -11.50 -21.79 -8.14
N GLU A 372 -10.80 -21.81 -9.28
CA GLU A 372 -9.85 -22.86 -9.65
C GLU A 372 -8.73 -22.98 -8.61
N ARG A 373 -8.14 -21.86 -8.18
CA ARG A 373 -7.02 -21.87 -7.22
C ARG A 373 -7.46 -22.25 -5.80
N ARG A 374 -8.64 -21.82 -5.34
CA ARG A 374 -9.21 -22.29 -4.07
C ARG A 374 -9.52 -23.79 -4.09
N ALA A 375 -9.96 -24.32 -5.23
CA ALA A 375 -10.20 -25.76 -5.37
C ALA A 375 -8.90 -26.58 -5.33
N TRP A 376 -7.81 -26.05 -5.91
CA TRP A 376 -6.49 -26.73 -5.88
C TRP A 376 -5.77 -26.62 -4.54
N ALA A 377 -6.09 -25.58 -3.76
CA ALA A 377 -5.43 -25.29 -2.49
C ALA A 377 -6.46 -25.19 -1.34
N PRO A 378 -7.09 -26.30 -0.93
CA PRO A 378 -8.14 -26.29 0.08
C PRO A 378 -7.67 -25.83 1.47
N HIS A 379 -6.37 -25.92 1.81
CA HIS A 379 -5.85 -25.43 3.10
C HIS A 379 -5.56 -23.92 3.08
N VAL A 380 -5.60 -23.26 1.92
CA VAL A 380 -5.50 -21.80 1.83
C VAL A 380 -6.77 -21.15 2.39
N SER A 381 -6.60 -20.33 3.41
CA SER A 381 -7.69 -19.68 4.14
C SER A 381 -8.24 -18.43 3.44
N SER A 382 -7.41 -17.74 2.68
CA SER A 382 -7.75 -16.48 1.99
C SER A 382 -6.87 -16.26 0.77
N VAL A 383 -7.26 -15.33 -0.10
CA VAL A 383 -6.49 -15.01 -1.30
C VAL A 383 -6.11 -13.55 -1.32
N MET A 384 -4.83 -13.30 -1.54
CA MET A 384 -4.31 -11.96 -1.76
C MET A 384 -4.16 -11.70 -3.26
N ILE A 385 -4.70 -10.58 -3.74
CA ILE A 385 -4.73 -10.20 -5.16
C ILE A 385 -3.84 -8.97 -5.37
N GLY A 386 -2.98 -9.03 -6.40
CA GLY A 386 -2.00 -7.98 -6.69
C GLY A 386 -2.20 -7.37 -8.08
N ARG A 387 -1.42 -7.85 -9.07
CA ARG A 387 -1.53 -7.36 -10.45
C ARG A 387 -2.93 -7.52 -11.06
N GLY A 388 -3.68 -8.55 -10.66
CA GLY A 388 -5.08 -8.70 -11.04
C GLY A 388 -5.91 -7.47 -10.69
N ALA A 389 -5.78 -6.96 -9.47
CA ALA A 389 -6.47 -5.74 -9.03
C ALA A 389 -5.97 -4.49 -9.77
N LEU A 390 -4.69 -4.42 -10.14
CA LEU A 390 -4.17 -3.28 -10.93
C LEU A 390 -4.74 -3.25 -12.35
N ILE A 391 -5.01 -4.40 -12.95
CA ILE A 391 -5.60 -4.53 -14.29
C ILE A 391 -7.13 -4.44 -14.23
N LYS A 392 -7.74 -5.03 -13.19
CA LYS A 392 -9.19 -5.09 -12.96
C LYS A 392 -9.47 -4.83 -11.47
N PRO A 393 -9.59 -3.58 -10.99
CA PRO A 393 -9.87 -3.33 -9.57
C PRO A 393 -11.18 -3.95 -9.10
N TRP A 394 -12.12 -4.15 -10.02
CA TRP A 394 -13.39 -4.82 -9.79
C TRP A 394 -13.31 -6.34 -9.66
N ILE A 395 -12.12 -6.94 -9.73
CA ILE A 395 -11.92 -8.38 -9.51
C ILE A 395 -12.51 -8.86 -8.17
N PHE A 396 -12.48 -8.01 -7.15
CA PHE A 396 -13.09 -8.30 -5.85
C PHE A 396 -14.61 -8.48 -5.97
N GLN A 397 -15.27 -7.60 -6.74
CA GLN A 397 -16.70 -7.68 -7.02
C GLN A 397 -17.01 -8.95 -7.82
N GLU A 398 -16.20 -9.26 -8.83
CA GLU A 398 -16.39 -10.47 -9.64
C GLU A 398 -16.32 -11.74 -8.80
N ILE A 399 -15.38 -11.82 -7.85
CA ILE A 399 -15.24 -12.96 -6.95
C ILE A 399 -16.44 -13.07 -6.01
N ASN A 400 -16.85 -11.95 -5.41
CA ASN A 400 -18.00 -11.93 -4.50
C ASN A 400 -19.32 -12.29 -5.21
N GLN A 401 -19.50 -11.84 -6.45
CA GLN A 401 -20.69 -12.10 -7.26
C GLN A 401 -20.60 -13.41 -8.04
N LYS A 402 -19.41 -14.04 -8.10
CA LYS A 402 -19.11 -15.22 -8.93
C LYS A 402 -19.48 -15.01 -10.40
N GLN A 403 -19.23 -13.81 -10.90
CA GLN A 403 -19.58 -13.40 -12.25
C GLN A 403 -18.62 -12.32 -12.76
N ALA A 404 -18.22 -12.39 -14.02
CA ALA A 404 -17.42 -11.35 -14.65
C ALA A 404 -18.24 -10.06 -14.81
N TRP A 405 -17.62 -8.91 -14.54
CA TRP A 405 -18.21 -7.60 -14.82
C TRP A 405 -17.62 -7.04 -16.11
N GLN A 406 -18.49 -6.63 -17.03
CA GLN A 406 -18.13 -6.05 -18.32
C GLN A 406 -18.41 -4.54 -18.33
N PRO A 407 -17.59 -3.70 -17.67
CA PRO A 407 -17.81 -2.27 -17.65
C PRO A 407 -17.71 -1.69 -19.07
N THR A 408 -18.60 -0.78 -19.43
CA THR A 408 -18.50 0.05 -20.65
C THR A 408 -17.27 0.96 -20.62
N SER A 409 -16.90 1.52 -21.76
CA SER A 409 -15.82 2.53 -21.85
C SER A 409 -16.11 3.73 -20.93
N THR A 410 -17.37 4.20 -20.88
CA THR A 410 -17.81 5.28 -19.97
C THR A 410 -17.55 4.92 -18.51
N GLN A 411 -17.98 3.74 -18.06
CA GLN A 411 -17.76 3.29 -16.67
C GLN A 411 -16.27 3.14 -16.32
N ARG A 412 -15.44 2.73 -17.29
CA ARG A 412 -13.98 2.68 -17.13
C ARG A 412 -13.36 4.07 -17.05
N PHE A 413 -13.86 5.04 -17.82
CA PHE A 413 -13.38 6.42 -17.75
C PHE A 413 -13.81 7.11 -16.44
N GLU A 414 -15.04 6.87 -15.98
CA GLU A 414 -15.53 7.30 -14.66
C GLU A 414 -14.69 6.71 -13.51
N LEU A 415 -14.18 5.49 -13.67
CA LEU A 415 -13.24 4.89 -12.72
C LEU A 415 -11.93 5.68 -12.63
N LEU A 416 -11.36 6.12 -13.76
CA LEU A 416 -10.19 7.00 -13.77
C LEU A 416 -10.51 8.35 -13.10
N GLN A 417 -11.71 8.90 -13.36
CA GLN A 417 -12.18 10.13 -12.72
C GLN A 417 -12.29 9.99 -11.20
N ARG A 418 -12.85 8.89 -10.69
CA ARG A 418 -12.90 8.59 -9.25
C ARG A 418 -11.51 8.53 -8.64
N TYR A 419 -10.56 7.87 -9.31
CA TYR A 419 -9.17 7.85 -8.86
C TYR A 419 -8.56 9.26 -8.78
N CYS A 420 -8.78 10.09 -9.80
CA CYS A 420 -8.33 11.49 -9.81
C CYS A 420 -8.92 12.26 -8.63
N ASN A 421 -10.23 12.14 -8.39
CA ASN A 421 -10.92 12.78 -7.27
C ASN A 421 -10.29 12.41 -5.92
N TYR A 422 -10.04 11.12 -5.68
CA TYR A 422 -9.37 10.65 -4.46
C TYR A 422 -7.91 11.12 -4.38
N GLY A 423 -7.22 11.23 -5.52
CA GLY A 423 -5.88 11.80 -5.60
C GLY A 423 -5.85 13.27 -5.20
N LEU A 424 -6.79 14.09 -5.70
CA LEU A 424 -6.91 15.50 -5.35
C LEU A 424 -7.22 15.68 -3.86
N GLU A 425 -8.03 14.80 -3.28
CA GLU A 425 -8.28 14.80 -1.83
C GLU A 425 -7.01 14.42 -1.03
N HIS A 426 -6.24 13.44 -1.52
CA HIS A 426 -5.11 12.88 -0.80
C HIS A 426 -3.81 13.71 -0.91
N TRP A 427 -3.50 14.20 -2.12
CA TRP A 427 -2.28 14.97 -2.42
C TRP A 427 -2.51 16.48 -2.47
N GLY A 428 -3.76 16.92 -2.65
CA GLY A 428 -4.15 18.31 -2.77
C GLY A 428 -4.70 18.65 -4.16
N ALA A 429 -5.51 19.71 -4.21
CA ALA A 429 -6.07 20.24 -5.44
C ALA A 429 -5.29 21.45 -5.98
N ASP A 430 -4.12 21.77 -5.40
CA ASP A 430 -3.17 22.74 -5.96
C ASP A 430 -2.38 22.13 -7.13
N THR A 431 -1.61 22.93 -7.88
CA THR A 431 -0.83 22.45 -9.03
C THR A 431 0.03 21.23 -8.69
N LYS A 432 0.72 21.26 -7.56
CA LYS A 432 1.55 20.14 -7.09
C LYS A 432 0.73 18.88 -6.83
N GLY A 433 -0.44 19.01 -6.20
CA GLY A 433 -1.33 17.90 -5.92
C GLY A 433 -1.98 17.31 -7.17
N VAL A 434 -2.37 18.16 -8.13
CA VAL A 434 -2.84 17.76 -9.47
C VAL A 434 -1.76 16.95 -10.19
N GLU A 435 -0.53 17.43 -10.24
CA GLU A 435 0.56 16.73 -10.94
C GLU A 435 1.04 15.48 -10.19
N SER A 436 0.92 15.45 -8.86
CA SER A 436 1.13 14.23 -8.07
C SER A 436 0.06 13.19 -8.42
N THR A 437 -1.21 13.61 -8.50
CA THR A 437 -2.33 12.76 -8.91
C THR A 437 -2.11 12.20 -10.31
N ARG A 438 -1.76 13.06 -11.27
CA ARG A 438 -1.45 12.68 -12.66
C ARG A 438 -0.35 11.64 -12.71
N ARG A 439 0.75 11.87 -12.01
CA ARG A 439 1.88 10.93 -12.00
C ARG A 439 1.45 9.53 -11.56
N PHE A 440 0.73 9.41 -10.44
CA PHE A 440 0.32 8.10 -9.93
C PHE A 440 -0.82 7.47 -10.74
N LEU A 441 -1.70 8.27 -11.34
CA LEU A 441 -2.66 7.82 -12.33
C LEU A 441 -1.95 7.18 -13.53
N LEU A 442 -0.92 7.82 -14.08
CA LEU A 442 -0.14 7.30 -15.21
C LEU A 442 0.60 6.00 -14.86
N GLU A 443 1.15 5.90 -13.64
CA GLU A 443 1.76 4.65 -13.16
C GLU A 443 0.73 3.53 -13.05
N TRP A 444 -0.50 3.82 -12.60
CA TRP A 444 -1.56 2.82 -12.56
C TRP A 444 -2.09 2.46 -13.96
N GLN A 445 -2.25 3.44 -14.86
CA GLN A 445 -2.64 3.21 -16.25
C GLN A 445 -1.70 2.21 -16.95
N SER A 446 -0.41 2.18 -16.60
CA SER A 446 0.57 1.19 -17.11
C SER A 446 0.26 -0.29 -16.77
N PHE A 447 -0.75 -0.53 -15.93
CA PHE A 447 -1.36 -1.83 -15.68
C PHE A 447 -2.79 -1.90 -16.22
N LEU A 448 -3.62 -0.90 -15.92
CA LEU A 448 -5.04 -0.88 -16.29
C LEU A 448 -5.29 -1.01 -17.80
N TYR A 449 -4.39 -0.48 -18.64
CA TYR A 449 -4.54 -0.57 -20.12
C TYR A 449 -4.59 -2.03 -20.62
N ARG A 450 -4.08 -2.98 -19.83
CA ARG A 450 -4.02 -4.40 -20.20
C ARG A 450 -5.36 -5.11 -20.11
N TYR A 451 -6.38 -4.50 -19.52
CA TYR A 451 -7.71 -5.08 -19.50
C TYR A 451 -8.31 -5.09 -20.91
N ILE A 452 -8.76 -6.26 -21.32
CA ILE A 452 -9.48 -6.47 -22.57
C ILE A 452 -10.90 -6.93 -22.22
N PRO A 453 -11.96 -6.28 -22.72
CA PRO A 453 -13.34 -6.78 -22.57
C PRO A 453 -13.48 -8.22 -23.06
N GLU A 454 -14.21 -9.07 -22.35
CA GLU A 454 -14.27 -10.52 -22.67
C GLU A 454 -14.82 -10.80 -24.07
N GLU A 455 -15.80 -10.02 -24.52
CA GLU A 455 -16.37 -10.12 -25.87
C GLU A 455 -15.35 -9.84 -26.98
N LEU A 456 -14.25 -9.16 -26.66
CA LEU A 456 -13.17 -8.86 -27.60
C LEU A 456 -12.03 -9.87 -27.50
N GLN A 457 -12.11 -10.88 -26.63
CA GLN A 457 -11.09 -11.92 -26.44
C GLN A 457 -11.40 -13.16 -27.28
N GLN A 458 -10.38 -13.81 -27.87
CA GLN A 458 -10.57 -15.09 -28.57
C GLN A 458 -10.85 -16.24 -27.62
N SER A 459 -10.34 -16.17 -26.38
CA SER A 459 -10.47 -17.23 -25.38
C SER A 459 -10.56 -16.61 -23.98
N PRO A 460 -11.72 -16.07 -23.59
CA PRO A 460 -11.94 -15.58 -22.23
C PRO A 460 -11.96 -16.75 -21.21
N PRO A 461 -11.61 -16.50 -19.94
CA PRO A 461 -11.16 -15.21 -19.39
C PRO A 461 -9.67 -14.94 -19.65
N GLN A 462 -9.30 -13.66 -19.61
CA GLN A 462 -7.91 -13.23 -19.80
C GLN A 462 -7.01 -13.86 -18.74
N LYS A 463 -5.89 -14.46 -19.15
CA LYS A 463 -4.86 -14.96 -18.23
C LYS A 463 -3.73 -13.95 -18.07
N ILE A 464 -3.19 -13.84 -16.85
CA ILE A 464 -2.19 -12.82 -16.48
C ILE A 464 -0.90 -12.86 -17.31
N ASN A 465 -0.50 -14.04 -17.79
CA ASN A 465 0.70 -14.23 -18.60
C ASN A 465 0.38 -14.46 -20.09
N ALA A 466 -0.87 -14.27 -20.50
CA ALA A 466 -1.24 -14.37 -21.91
C ALA A 466 -0.73 -13.12 -22.64
N ARG A 467 -0.14 -13.31 -23.82
CA ARG A 467 0.13 -12.20 -24.72
C ARG A 467 -1.22 -11.69 -25.24
N PRO A 468 -1.52 -10.39 -25.11
CA PRO A 468 -2.78 -9.85 -25.59
C PRO A 468 -2.80 -9.98 -27.11
N GLN A 469 -3.94 -10.45 -27.63
CA GLN A 469 -4.22 -10.36 -29.05
C GLN A 469 -4.37 -8.90 -29.47
N LYS A 470 -4.18 -8.62 -30.77
CA LYS A 470 -4.56 -7.31 -31.32
C LYS A 470 -6.09 -7.23 -31.35
N TYR A 471 -6.63 -6.12 -30.85
CA TYR A 471 -8.06 -5.83 -30.90
C TYR A 471 -8.26 -4.33 -31.15
N ARG A 472 -9.46 -3.96 -31.60
CA ARG A 472 -9.96 -2.59 -31.53
C ARG A 472 -11.01 -2.56 -30.43
N GLY A 473 -11.01 -1.51 -29.61
CA GLY A 473 -12.01 -1.35 -28.56
C GLY A 473 -13.42 -1.23 -29.15
N ARG A 474 -14.44 -1.41 -28.29
CA ARG A 474 -15.86 -1.27 -28.66
C ARG A 474 -16.18 0.12 -29.21
N ASP A 475 -15.43 1.12 -28.77
CA ASP A 475 -15.43 2.50 -29.26
C ASP A 475 -14.02 3.12 -29.20
N GLU A 476 -13.91 4.40 -29.57
CA GLU A 476 -12.65 5.14 -29.58
C GLU A 476 -12.08 5.35 -28.16
N MET A 477 -12.93 5.56 -27.14
CA MET A 477 -12.48 5.74 -25.76
C MET A 477 -11.89 4.44 -25.20
N GLU A 478 -12.54 3.31 -25.47
CA GLU A 478 -12.04 1.98 -25.13
C GLU A 478 -10.70 1.69 -25.84
N THR A 479 -10.61 2.06 -27.12
CA THR A 479 -9.38 1.90 -27.91
C THR A 479 -8.25 2.74 -27.32
N LEU A 480 -8.54 3.98 -26.91
CA LEU A 480 -7.59 4.87 -26.24
C LEU A 480 -7.14 4.31 -24.89
N MET A 481 -8.06 3.84 -24.05
CA MET A 481 -7.74 3.22 -22.74
C MET A 481 -7.01 1.88 -22.87
N GLY A 482 -7.20 1.15 -23.98
CA GLY A 482 -6.48 -0.09 -24.29
C GLY A 482 -5.09 0.13 -24.90
N SER A 483 -4.71 1.37 -25.21
CA SER A 483 -3.44 1.69 -25.85
C SER A 483 -2.26 1.40 -24.90
N ALA A 484 -1.20 0.80 -25.45
CA ALA A 484 0.07 0.62 -24.74
C ALA A 484 0.97 1.88 -24.76
N SER A 485 0.53 2.95 -25.43
CA SER A 485 1.28 4.20 -25.58
C SER A 485 1.14 5.09 -24.35
N ALA A 486 2.28 5.44 -23.74
CA ALA A 486 2.31 6.41 -22.63
C ALA A 486 1.71 7.78 -23.02
N ASN A 487 1.84 8.20 -24.28
CA ASN A 487 1.26 9.45 -24.76
C ASN A 487 -0.28 9.42 -24.75
N ASP A 488 -0.88 8.26 -24.97
CA ASP A 488 -2.34 8.12 -24.91
C ASP A 488 -2.84 8.15 -23.46
N TRP A 489 -2.07 7.58 -22.52
CA TRP A 489 -2.35 7.73 -21.08
C TRP A 489 -2.25 9.18 -20.61
N VAL A 490 -1.31 9.94 -21.19
CA VAL A 490 -1.19 11.38 -20.95
C VAL A 490 -2.44 12.10 -21.44
N LYS A 491 -2.91 11.85 -22.67
CA LYS A 491 -4.16 12.44 -23.18
C LYS A 491 -5.35 12.16 -22.27
N LEU A 492 -5.51 10.91 -21.81
CA LEU A 492 -6.56 10.54 -20.86
C LEU A 492 -6.44 11.34 -19.55
N SER A 493 -5.21 11.52 -19.05
CA SER A 493 -4.99 12.35 -17.86
C SER A 493 -5.30 13.82 -18.10
N GLU A 494 -5.10 14.35 -19.32
CA GLU A 494 -5.42 15.74 -19.66
C GLU A 494 -6.92 15.99 -19.68
N MET A 495 -7.70 15.01 -20.13
CA MET A 495 -9.17 15.06 -20.07
C MET A 495 -9.69 15.15 -18.62
N LEU A 496 -8.95 14.60 -17.65
CA LEU A 496 -9.38 14.51 -16.24
C LEU A 496 -8.80 15.61 -15.34
N LEU A 497 -7.57 16.04 -15.63
CA LEU A 497 -6.77 16.91 -14.77
C LEU A 497 -6.27 18.16 -15.50
N GLY A 498 -6.80 18.46 -16.69
CA GLY A 498 -6.34 19.58 -17.52
C GLY A 498 -4.99 19.35 -18.19
N PRO A 499 -4.49 20.31 -18.98
CA PRO A 499 -3.29 20.15 -19.79
C PRO A 499 -2.04 19.87 -18.96
N VAL A 500 -1.12 19.09 -19.51
CA VAL A 500 0.19 18.90 -18.88
C VAL A 500 1.09 20.15 -19.03
N PRO A 501 2.07 20.35 -18.13
CA PRO A 501 3.09 21.38 -18.29
C PRO A 501 3.87 21.23 -19.60
N GLU A 502 4.42 22.33 -20.10
CA GLU A 502 5.29 22.31 -21.28
C GLU A 502 6.51 21.39 -21.07
N GLY A 503 6.83 20.58 -22.09
CA GLY A 503 7.93 19.61 -22.02
C GLY A 503 7.67 18.39 -21.15
N PHE A 504 6.44 18.20 -20.66
CA PHE A 504 6.07 17.01 -19.90
C PHE A 504 6.29 15.73 -20.71
N SER A 505 6.92 14.75 -20.06
CA SER A 505 7.05 13.40 -20.61
C SER A 505 6.91 12.39 -19.48
N PHE A 506 6.29 11.25 -19.80
CA PHE A 506 6.08 10.18 -18.85
C PHE A 506 6.73 8.89 -19.36
N VAL A 507 7.48 8.24 -18.47
CA VAL A 507 8.00 6.89 -18.67
C VAL A 507 7.60 6.09 -17.44
N PRO A 508 6.84 4.99 -17.60
CA PRO A 508 6.39 4.20 -16.46
C PRO A 508 7.59 3.65 -15.69
N LYS A 509 7.52 3.70 -14.36
CA LYS A 509 8.58 3.17 -13.48
C LYS A 509 8.73 1.66 -13.65
N HIS A 510 7.60 0.97 -13.82
CA HIS A 510 7.57 -0.45 -14.10
C HIS A 510 7.55 -0.65 -15.61
N LYS A 511 8.69 -1.06 -16.20
CA LYS A 511 8.68 -1.52 -17.60
C LYS A 511 7.65 -2.64 -17.71
N ALA A 512 6.68 -2.48 -18.60
CA ALA A 512 5.59 -3.44 -18.83
C ALA A 512 6.06 -4.79 -19.43
N ASN A 513 7.35 -5.12 -19.36
CA ASN A 513 7.97 -6.30 -19.96
C ASN A 513 7.66 -7.62 -19.22
N ALA A 514 6.65 -7.63 -18.34
CA ALA A 514 6.09 -8.85 -17.80
C ALA A 514 4.70 -9.03 -18.40
N TYR A 515 4.69 -9.47 -19.66
CA TYR A 515 3.69 -10.40 -20.17
C TYR A 515 4.15 -11.80 -19.81
#